data_AF-A0A9D5K079-F1
#
_entry.id   AF-A0A9D5K079-F1
#
_cell.length_a   1.000
_cell.length_b   1.000
_cell.length_c   1.000
_cell.angle_alpha   90.00
_cell.angle_beta   90.00
_cell.angle_gamma   90.00
#
_symmetry.space_group_name_H-M   'P 1'
#
loop_
_entity.id
_entity.type
_entity.pdbx_description
1 polymer ?
#
loop_
_entity_poly.entity_id
_entity_poly.type
_entity_poly.pdbx_seq_one_letter_code
_entity_poly.pdbx_strand_id
1 'polypeptide(L)'
;EWREWGSRGVWTIASVRANNDHEAKFPVELPERVIKLLTDPEDIVLDCFMGSGSTAIAAIRQNRRYIGIELDPKYVNLSRKNIDREASSLTLC
;
A
#
# COMPACT_ATOMS: atom_id res chain seq x y z
N GLU A 1 4.37 -1.79 -18.08
CA GLU A 1 4.27 -0.81 -16.97
C GLU A 1 4.18 0.65 -17.41
N TRP A 2 5.26 1.38 -17.70
CA TRP A 2 5.15 2.82 -18.05
C TRP A 2 4.22 3.12 -19.25
N ARG A 3 4.25 2.28 -20.29
CA ARG A 3 3.32 2.40 -21.45
C ARG A 3 1.88 1.97 -21.15
N GLU A 4 1.67 1.13 -20.13
CA GLU A 4 0.33 0.61 -19.78
C GLU A 4 -0.36 1.47 -18.73
N TRP A 5 0.38 1.90 -17.71
CA TRP A 5 -0.13 2.62 -16.56
C TRP A 5 0.22 4.12 -16.63
N GLY A 6 1.46 4.48 -17.02
CA GLY A 6 1.90 5.87 -17.04
C GLY A 6 1.25 6.69 -18.16
N SER A 7 1.33 6.25 -19.42
CA SER A 7 0.93 7.07 -20.58
C SER A 7 -0.56 7.02 -20.93
N ARG A 8 -1.31 5.99 -20.49
CA ARG A 8 -2.75 5.84 -20.81
C ARG A 8 -3.67 6.64 -19.88
N GLY A 9 -3.23 6.93 -18.65
CA GLY A 9 -4.01 7.69 -17.65
C GLY A 9 -5.29 7.01 -17.13
N VAL A 10 -5.63 5.79 -17.56
CA VAL A 10 -6.83 5.05 -17.14
C VAL A 10 -6.44 3.66 -16.67
N TRP A 11 -6.78 3.33 -15.42
CA TRP A 11 -6.43 2.05 -14.79
C TRP A 11 -7.68 1.24 -14.45
N THR A 12 -7.73 0.00 -14.93
CA THR A 12 -8.70 -0.99 -14.47
C THR A 12 -8.06 -1.79 -13.34
N ILE A 13 -8.62 -1.68 -12.14
CA ILE A 13 -8.17 -2.39 -10.93
C ILE A 13 -9.42 -3.01 -10.30
N ALA A 14 -9.36 -4.30 -10.00
CA ALA A 14 -10.47 -4.97 -9.33
C ALA A 14 -10.61 -4.44 -7.90
N SER A 15 -11.85 -4.14 -7.50
CA SER A 15 -12.12 -3.76 -6.11
C SER A 15 -11.82 -4.94 -5.18
N VAL A 16 -11.27 -4.64 -4.00
CA VAL A 16 -11.21 -5.63 -2.92
C VAL A 16 -12.64 -5.93 -2.47
N ARG A 17 -13.01 -7.22 -2.46
CA ARG A 17 -14.32 -7.63 -1.98
C ARG A 17 -14.50 -7.11 -0.55
N ALA A 18 -15.64 -6.50 -0.28
CA ALA A 18 -16.01 -6.07 1.07
C ALA A 18 -16.04 -7.32 1.97
N ASN A 19 -15.03 -7.46 2.82
CA ASN A 19 -15.08 -8.37 3.95
C ASN A 19 -15.51 -7.56 5.17
N ASN A 20 -16.26 -8.19 6.07
CA ASN A 20 -16.91 -7.60 7.26
C ASN A 20 -15.97 -6.86 8.25
N ASP A 21 -14.66 -6.83 7.99
CA ASP A 21 -13.69 -6.20 8.88
C ASP A 21 -13.58 -4.68 8.68
N HIS A 22 -13.70 -4.14 7.45
CA HIS A 22 -13.53 -2.69 7.20
C HIS A 22 -14.22 -2.17 5.93
N GLU A 23 -14.89 -1.02 6.05
CA GLU A 23 -15.33 -0.19 4.94
C GLU A 23 -14.12 0.52 4.30
N ALA A 24 -14.06 0.51 2.96
CA ALA A 24 -13.16 1.31 2.13
C ALA A 24 -11.63 1.01 2.18
N LYS A 25 -11.22 -0.26 2.02
CA LYS A 25 -9.82 -0.55 1.63
C LYS A 25 -9.65 -0.33 0.12
N PHE A 26 -8.61 0.40 -0.29
CA PHE A 26 -8.19 0.37 -1.69
C PHE A 26 -7.36 -0.90 -1.95
N PRO A 27 -7.44 -1.48 -3.17
CA PRO A 27 -6.57 -2.58 -3.57
C PRO A 27 -5.10 -2.17 -3.47
N VAL A 28 -4.23 -3.03 -2.92
CA VAL A 28 -2.79 -2.76 -2.76
C VAL A 28 -2.10 -2.47 -4.12
N GLU A 29 -2.65 -3.03 -5.20
CA GLU A 29 -2.19 -2.76 -6.56
C GLU A 29 -2.20 -1.27 -6.92
N LEU A 30 -3.15 -0.49 -6.39
CA LEU A 30 -3.23 0.94 -6.67
C LEU A 30 -1.98 1.69 -6.19
N PRO A 31 -1.61 1.69 -4.89
CA PRO A 31 -0.37 2.30 -4.43
C PRO A 31 0.89 1.62 -4.99
N GLU A 32 0.89 0.30 -5.23
CA GLU A 32 2.05 -0.37 -5.86
C GLU A 32 2.41 0.24 -7.21
N ARG A 33 1.42 0.45 -8.08
CA ARG A 33 1.63 1.08 -9.40
C ARG A 33 2.17 2.51 -9.27
N VAL A 34 1.61 3.31 -8.37
CA VAL A 34 2.03 4.70 -8.15
C VAL A 34 3.48 4.75 -7.64
N ILE A 35 3.79 3.98 -6.60
CA ILE A 35 5.14 3.93 -6.00
C ILE A 35 6.16 3.50 -7.05
N LYS A 36 5.86 2.45 -7.82
CA LYS A 36 6.78 1.95 -8.85
C LYS A 36 7.04 2.95 -9.97
N LEU A 37 6.04 3.75 -10.34
CA LEU A 37 6.17 4.74 -11.43
C LEU A 37 6.86 6.03 -10.99
N LEU A 38 6.74 6.43 -9.72
CA LEU A 38 7.07 7.78 -9.26
C LEU A 38 8.21 7.85 -8.22
N THR A 39 8.77 6.72 -7.81
CA THR A 39 9.85 6.66 -6.81
C THR A 39 10.91 5.66 -7.24
N ASP A 40 12.11 5.75 -6.68
CA ASP A 40 13.17 4.75 -6.79
C ASP A 40 13.23 3.85 -5.54
N PRO A 41 13.87 2.66 -5.61
CA PRO A 41 14.11 1.86 -4.41
C PRO A 41 14.79 2.67 -3.29
N GLU A 42 14.49 2.37 -2.03
CA GLU A 42 14.95 3.10 -0.83
C GLU A 42 14.34 4.49 -0.58
N ASP A 43 13.59 5.05 -1.54
CA ASP A 43 12.83 6.30 -1.32
C ASP A 43 11.80 6.14 -0.19
N ILE A 44 11.37 7.28 0.35
CA ILE A 44 10.32 7.34 1.38
C ILE A 44 8.98 7.66 0.74
N VAL A 45 7.98 6.82 1.00
CA VAL A 45 6.58 7.08 0.67
C VAL A 45 5.84 7.59 1.91
N LEU A 46 5.24 8.78 1.84
CA LEU A 46 4.41 9.33 2.90
C LEU A 46 2.92 9.09 2.59
N ASP A 47 2.21 8.52 3.55
CA ASP A 47 0.74 8.47 3.54
C ASP A 47 0.18 9.08 4.82
N CYS A 48 -0.56 10.19 4.67
CA CYS A 48 -1.14 10.92 5.79
C CYS A 48 -2.48 10.34 6.29
N PHE A 49 -3.04 9.36 5.57
CA PHE A 49 -4.33 8.73 5.86
C PHE A 49 -4.20 7.21 5.70
N MET A 50 -3.28 6.64 6.48
CA MET A 50 -2.78 5.27 6.27
C MET A 50 -3.86 4.19 6.35
N GLY A 51 -4.95 4.42 7.10
CA GLY A 51 -6.08 3.51 7.18
C GLY A 51 -5.66 2.08 7.50
N SER A 52 -5.87 1.14 6.56
CA SER A 52 -5.51 -0.27 6.75
C SER A 52 -4.06 -0.64 6.40
N GLY A 53 -3.24 0.31 5.95
CA GLY A 53 -1.82 0.10 5.67
C GLY A 53 -1.47 -0.30 4.23
N SER A 54 -2.39 -0.14 3.25
CA SER A 54 -2.15 -0.57 1.86
C SER A 54 -0.93 0.08 1.23
N THR A 55 -0.68 1.36 1.51
CA THR A 55 0.47 2.11 0.97
C THR A 55 1.79 1.61 1.55
N ALA A 56 1.84 1.32 2.86
CA ALA A 56 3.01 0.76 3.51
C ALA A 56 3.33 -0.66 2.99
N ILE A 57 2.32 -1.51 2.83
CA ILE A 57 2.47 -2.85 2.23
C ILE A 57 3.03 -2.75 0.82
N ALA A 58 2.47 -1.86 0.00
CA ALA A 58 2.95 -1.61 -1.35
C ALA A 58 4.41 -1.11 -1.36
N ALA A 59 4.76 -0.18 -0.48
CA ALA A 59 6.13 0.33 -0.35
C ALA A 59 7.12 -0.79 0.00
N ILE A 60 6.79 -1.62 1.00
CA ILE A 60 7.62 -2.77 1.40
C ILE A 60 7.86 -3.71 0.23
N ARG A 61 6.80 -4.10 -0.50
CA ARG A 61 6.91 -5.00 -1.66
C ARG A 61 7.75 -4.44 -2.78
N GLN A 62 7.78 -3.12 -2.92
CA GLN A 62 8.59 -2.43 -3.91
C GLN A 62 9.98 -2.04 -3.36
N ASN A 63 10.41 -2.50 -2.18
CA ASN A 63 11.69 -2.09 -1.58
C ASN A 63 11.81 -0.56 -1.40
N ARG A 64 10.74 0.06 -0.89
CA ARG A 64 10.68 1.46 -0.45
C ARG A 64 10.44 1.53 1.05
N ARG A 65 10.89 2.61 1.66
CA ARG A 65 10.56 2.95 3.04
C ARG A 65 9.23 3.71 3.07
N TYR A 66 8.59 3.77 4.23
CA TYR A 66 7.32 4.50 4.35
C TYR A 66 7.21 5.25 5.68
N ILE A 67 6.39 6.30 5.67
CA ILE A 67 5.89 6.99 6.86
C ILE A 67 4.37 7.01 6.76
N GLY A 68 3.71 6.58 7.85
CA GLY A 68 2.26 6.55 7.93
C GLY A 68 1.71 7.36 9.08
N ILE A 69 0.67 8.14 8.79
CA ILE A 69 -0.11 8.86 9.79
C ILE A 69 -1.54 8.33 9.72
N GLU A 70 -2.11 8.02 10.88
CA GLU A 70 -3.51 7.64 11.04
C GLU A 70 -3.99 8.14 12.39
N LEU A 71 -5.17 8.76 12.41
CA LEU A 71 -5.73 9.39 13.60
C LEU A 71 -6.47 8.38 14.47
N ASP A 72 -7.17 7.43 13.86
CA ASP A 72 -8.00 6.48 14.59
C ASP A 72 -7.14 5.30 15.11
N PRO A 73 -7.03 5.11 16.44
CA PRO A 73 -6.25 4.03 17.04
C PRO A 73 -6.64 2.62 16.55
N LYS A 74 -7.90 2.40 16.17
CA LYS A 74 -8.37 1.13 15.62
C LYS A 74 -7.67 0.84 14.29
N TYR A 75 -7.57 1.83 13.42
CA TYR A 75 -6.89 1.71 12.13
C TYR A 75 -5.37 1.69 12.27
N VAL A 76 -4.79 2.40 13.25
CA VAL A 76 -3.37 2.26 13.62
C VAL A 76 -3.03 0.81 13.99
N ASN A 77 -3.83 0.16 14.82
CA ASN A 77 -3.58 -1.23 15.22
C ASN A 77 -3.77 -2.21 14.06
N LEU A 78 -4.77 -1.99 13.22
CA LEU A 78 -5.02 -2.78 12.02
C LEU A 78 -3.86 -2.67 11.03
N SER A 79 -3.44 -1.46 10.70
CA SER A 79 -2.35 -1.21 9.75
C SER A 79 -1.06 -1.86 10.21
N ARG A 80 -0.67 -1.67 11.47
CA ARG A 80 0.50 -2.36 12.08
C ARG A 80 0.42 -3.87 11.90
N LYS A 81 -0.69 -4.50 12.29
CA LYS A 81 -0.88 -5.95 12.12
C LYS A 81 -0.72 -6.42 10.67
N ASN A 82 -1.27 -5.69 9.71
CA ASN A 82 -1.17 -6.07 8.30
C ASN A 82 0.26 -5.88 7.77
N ILE A 83 0.93 -4.80 8.17
CA ILE A 83 2.30 -4.49 7.78
C ILE A 83 3.28 -5.51 8.37
N ASP A 84 3.15 -5.84 9.66
CA ASP A 84 4.01 -6.82 10.33
C ASP A 84 3.90 -8.21 9.67
N ARG A 85 2.67 -8.60 9.28
CA ARG A 85 2.42 -9.83 8.54
C ARG A 85 3.16 -9.83 7.20
N GLU A 86 3.08 -8.73 6.45
CA GLU A 86 3.75 -8.62 5.15
C GLU A 86 5.27 -8.64 5.31
N ALA A 87 5.83 -7.84 6.22
CA ALA A 87 7.27 -7.77 6.48
C ALA A 87 7.85 -9.12 6.94
N SER A 88 7.12 -9.85 7.78
CA SER A 88 7.51 -11.19 8.23
C SER A 88 7.54 -12.20 7.08
N SER A 89 6.61 -12.08 6.13
CA SER A 89 6.56 -12.97 4.96
C SER A 89 7.76 -12.81 4.03
N LEU A 90 8.41 -11.64 4.02
CA LEU A 90 9.58 -11.36 3.18
C LEU A 90 10.91 -11.77 3.84
N THR A 91 10.93 -11.96 5.16
CA THR A 91 12.14 -12.34 5.92
C THR A 91 12.35 -13.86 5.97
N LEU A 92 11.36 -14.66 5.58
CA LEU A 92 11.38 -16.13 5.64
C LEU A 92 11.94 -16.82 4.38
N CYS A 93 12.63 -16.09 3.50
CA CYS A 93 13.32 -16.64 2.32
C CYS A 93 14.84 -16.54 2.47
#